data_AF-A0A844DG61-F1
#
_entry.id   AF-A0A844DG61-F1
#
_cell.length_a   1.000
_cell.length_b   1.000
_cell.length_c   1.000
_cell.angle_alpha   90.00
_cell.angle_beta   90.00
_cell.angle_gamma   90.00
#
_symmetry.space_group_name_H-M   'P 1'
#
loop_
_entity.id
_entity.type
_entity.pdbx_description
1 polymer ?
#
loop_
_entity_poly.entity_id
_entity_poly.type
_entity_poly.pdbx_seq_one_letter_code
_entity_poly.pdbx_strand_id
1 'polypeptide(L)'
;MNEFTENYISAGYSGYFLKPKVEKLAEIWFEITDDVLGSLQKWEKLGFIKLDLKSDNVGEIAAERSEFAKFAATVGASLVIYKPWPSLPEPVYLAPKSAAARNLAQFEPKTGILKLVMPRLSRLPSTQIGPIAYNTVRLQEGITQDLPALVAHWQEKGFVLLGTSDVVVKNNNMEAFDRLHISAIAVGASLMFSQITPAKARSIRRKASGHIDMDAVLSDMPSKVSPKGNSVIQAAFLAPMSFQAQDLAELEEQTTVIYVRSNSEQEDIYRFGSTSA
;
A
#
# COMPACT_ATOMS: atom_id res chain seq x y z
N MET A 1 23.82 -5.94 -17.16
CA MET A 1 22.86 -4.98 -17.75
C MET A 1 22.37 -4.12 -16.61
N ASN A 2 22.51 -2.81 -16.74
CA ASN A 2 21.99 -1.85 -15.77
C ASN A 2 20.47 -1.81 -15.92
N GLU A 3 19.77 -1.64 -14.80
CA GLU A 3 18.32 -1.49 -14.79
C GLU A 3 17.89 -0.26 -15.55
N PHE A 4 16.72 -0.35 -16.17
CA PHE A 4 16.24 0.66 -17.09
C PHE A 4 14.73 0.80 -16.94
N THR A 5 14.27 2.04 -16.76
CA THR A 5 12.85 2.42 -16.64
C THR A 5 12.62 3.62 -17.55
N GLU A 6 11.71 3.49 -18.51
CA GLU A 6 11.21 4.62 -19.30
C GLU A 6 9.69 4.75 -19.13
N ASN A 7 9.24 5.98 -18.89
CA ASN A 7 7.85 6.34 -18.70
C ASN A 7 7.37 7.13 -19.93
N TYR A 8 6.26 6.68 -20.51
CA TYR A 8 5.65 7.27 -21.69
C TYR A 8 4.30 7.86 -21.28
N ILE A 9 4.29 9.16 -21.00
CA ILE A 9 3.07 9.87 -20.65
C ILE A 9 2.32 10.16 -21.95
N SER A 10 1.05 9.80 -22.02
CA SER A 10 0.24 10.08 -23.22
C SER A 10 0.10 11.59 -23.38
N ALA A 11 0.52 12.12 -24.53
CA ALA A 11 0.58 13.56 -24.78
C ALA A 11 -0.80 14.24 -24.92
N GLY A 12 -1.93 13.61 -24.56
CA GLY A 12 -3.19 13.99 -25.18
C GLY A 12 -4.51 13.63 -24.52
N TYR A 13 -4.59 13.34 -23.22
CA TYR A 13 -5.93 13.35 -22.59
C TYR A 13 -6.24 14.73 -21.99
N SER A 14 -7.01 15.53 -22.73
CA SER A 14 -7.52 16.85 -22.32
C SER A 14 -8.87 16.77 -21.60
N GLY A 15 -9.44 15.56 -21.46
CA GLY A 15 -10.69 15.33 -20.77
C GLY A 15 -10.55 15.33 -19.25
N TYR A 16 -11.68 15.48 -18.56
CA TYR A 16 -11.71 15.34 -17.10
C TYR A 16 -11.58 13.88 -16.69
N PHE A 17 -10.80 13.63 -15.64
CA PHE A 17 -10.71 12.36 -14.93
C PHE A 17 -10.63 12.62 -13.43
N LEU A 18 -11.01 11.63 -12.64
CA LEU A 18 -10.90 11.70 -11.19
C LEU A 18 -9.47 11.37 -10.76
N LYS A 19 -8.95 12.20 -9.86
CA LYS A 19 -7.67 11.94 -9.18
C LYS A 19 -7.80 10.69 -8.30
N PRO A 20 -6.68 9.99 -8.04
CA PRO A 20 -6.70 8.83 -7.18
C PRO A 20 -7.10 9.20 -5.75
N LYS A 21 -7.76 8.27 -5.09
CA LYS A 21 -8.28 8.43 -3.73
C LYS A 21 -7.11 8.59 -2.75
N VAL A 22 -7.18 9.62 -1.92
CA VAL A 22 -6.24 9.82 -0.82
C VAL A 22 -6.86 9.26 0.45
N GLU A 23 -6.16 8.31 1.07
CA GLU A 23 -6.57 7.70 2.33
C GLU A 23 -5.57 8.04 3.43
N LYS A 24 -5.99 7.85 4.69
CA LYS A 24 -5.11 8.01 5.84
C LYS A 24 -4.75 6.63 6.37
N LEU A 25 -3.47 6.29 6.37
CA LEU A 25 -2.96 5.12 7.08
C LEU A 25 -2.57 5.51 8.50
N ALA A 26 -3.13 4.83 9.50
CA ALA A 26 -2.68 4.91 10.89
C ALA A 26 -1.55 3.91 11.13
N GLU A 27 -0.53 4.34 11.84
CA GLU A 27 0.49 3.49 12.42
C GLU A 27 0.13 3.18 13.88
N ILE A 28 0.01 1.89 14.17
CA ILE A 28 -0.28 1.34 15.49
C ILE A 28 0.92 0.54 15.95
N TRP A 29 1.41 0.86 17.14
CA TRP A 29 2.50 0.13 17.78
C TRP A 29 1.99 -1.03 18.60
N PHE A 30 2.81 -2.06 18.74
CA PHE A 30 2.52 -3.23 19.55
C PHE A 30 3.65 -3.54 20.52
N GLU A 31 3.25 -3.88 21.74
CA GLU A 31 4.12 -4.51 22.74
C GLU A 31 3.50 -5.83 23.18
N ILE A 32 4.18 -6.92 22.87
CA ILE A 32 3.78 -8.28 23.24
C ILE A 32 4.65 -8.69 24.41
N THR A 33 4.03 -8.91 25.56
CA THR A 33 4.75 -9.06 26.83
C THR A 33 3.93 -9.86 27.84
N ASP A 34 4.61 -10.67 28.66
CA ASP A 34 3.96 -11.36 29.79
C ASP A 34 3.70 -10.40 30.96
N ASP A 35 4.50 -9.35 31.11
CA ASP A 35 4.36 -8.30 32.13
C ASP A 35 3.66 -7.05 31.57
N VAL A 36 2.34 -7.16 31.40
CA VAL A 36 1.49 -6.06 30.91
C VAL A 36 1.51 -4.87 31.87
N LEU A 37 1.58 -5.10 33.19
CA LEU A 37 1.56 -4.02 34.19
C LEU A 37 2.85 -3.21 34.16
N GLY A 38 4.02 -3.87 34.15
CA GLY A 38 5.30 -3.19 34.04
C GLY A 38 5.43 -2.43 32.72
N SER A 39 4.93 -3.01 31.62
CA SER A 39 4.90 -2.36 30.31
C SER A 39 3.98 -1.14 30.32
N LEU A 40 2.78 -1.24 30.91
CA LEU A 40 1.86 -0.10 31.10
C LEU A 40 2.55 1.04 31.86
N GLN A 41 3.16 0.75 33.01
CA GLN A 41 3.85 1.75 33.83
C GLN A 41 5.03 2.40 33.07
N LYS A 42 5.75 1.64 32.25
CA LYS A 42 6.80 2.16 31.37
C LYS A 42 6.24 3.22 30.43
N TRP A 43 5.15 2.93 29.73
CA TRP A 43 4.54 3.87 28.78
C TRP A 43 3.87 5.06 29.46
N GLU A 44 3.25 4.87 30.62
CA GLU A 44 2.68 5.98 31.41
C GLU A 44 3.76 6.97 31.85
N LYS A 45 4.96 6.50 32.23
CA LYS A 45 6.12 7.35 32.53
C LYS A 45 6.58 8.19 31.34
N LEU A 46 6.37 7.70 30.12
CA LEU A 46 6.65 8.42 28.87
C LEU A 46 5.52 9.37 28.46
N GLY A 47 4.44 9.44 29.24
CA GLY A 47 3.31 10.34 29.01
C GLY A 47 2.19 9.74 28.17
N PHE A 48 2.10 8.41 28.06
CA PHE A 48 0.93 7.73 27.52
C PHE A 48 -0.18 7.63 28.57
N ILE A 49 -1.43 7.53 28.10
CA ILE A 49 -2.59 7.23 28.93
C ILE A 49 -3.31 6.01 28.42
N LYS A 50 -3.83 5.24 29.36
CA LYS A 50 -4.83 4.22 29.10
C LYS A 50 -6.13 4.87 28.66
N LEU A 51 -6.68 4.37 27.56
CA LEU A 51 -8.00 4.78 27.10
C LEU A 51 -9.06 4.05 27.91
N ASP A 52 -10.02 4.81 28.45
CA ASP A 52 -11.18 4.26 29.14
C ASP A 52 -12.24 3.87 28.11
N LEU A 53 -12.32 2.56 27.83
CA LEU A 53 -13.19 1.99 26.83
C LEU A 53 -14.36 1.33 27.54
N LYS A 54 -15.58 1.87 27.37
CA LYS A 54 -16.79 1.29 27.97
C LYS A 54 -16.98 -0.15 27.50
N SER A 55 -17.33 -1.02 28.45
CA SER A 55 -17.47 -2.49 28.34
C SER A 55 -18.27 -2.97 27.13
N ASP A 56 -19.26 -2.19 26.72
CA ASP A 56 -20.28 -2.63 25.76
C ASP A 56 -19.74 -2.75 24.32
N ASN A 57 -18.57 -2.15 24.03
CA ASN A 57 -17.88 -2.27 22.73
C ASN A 57 -16.66 -3.21 22.74
N VAL A 58 -16.20 -3.64 23.91
CA VAL A 58 -14.93 -4.38 24.06
C VAL A 58 -15.16 -5.90 24.10
N GLY A 59 -16.32 -6.34 24.60
CA GLY A 59 -16.63 -7.76 24.83
C GLY A 59 -16.68 -8.65 23.58
N GLU A 60 -17.04 -8.10 22.41
CA GLU A 60 -17.13 -8.86 21.15
C GLU A 60 -15.95 -8.58 20.19
N ILE A 61 -15.34 -7.39 20.27
CA ILE A 61 -14.26 -6.96 19.34
C ILE A 61 -12.86 -7.37 19.85
N ALA A 62 -12.69 -7.63 21.16
CA ALA A 62 -11.39 -7.99 21.75
C ALA A 62 -11.05 -9.50 21.69
N ALA A 63 -11.88 -10.35 21.10
CA ALA A 63 -11.66 -11.80 21.10
C ALA A 63 -10.52 -12.25 20.17
N GLU A 64 -10.24 -11.49 19.10
CA GLU A 64 -9.23 -11.85 18.11
C GLU A 64 -8.10 -10.81 18.01
N ARG A 65 -6.85 -11.28 18.13
CA ARG A 65 -5.64 -10.44 18.04
C ARG A 65 -5.51 -9.72 16.68
N SER A 66 -6.12 -10.27 15.63
CA SER A 66 -6.19 -9.69 14.28
C SER A 66 -6.92 -8.34 14.25
N GLU A 67 -7.90 -8.13 15.14
CA GLU A 67 -8.75 -6.93 15.14
C GLU A 67 -8.20 -5.80 16.03
N PHE A 68 -7.16 -6.07 16.83
CA PHE A 68 -6.59 -5.10 17.77
C PHE A 68 -6.18 -3.79 17.10
N ALA A 69 -5.59 -3.86 15.92
CA ALA A 69 -5.11 -2.68 15.20
C ALA A 69 -6.25 -1.80 14.68
N LYS A 70 -7.28 -2.43 14.11
CA LYS A 70 -8.48 -1.75 13.60
C LYS A 70 -9.22 -1.07 14.74
N PHE A 71 -9.38 -1.77 15.85
CA PHE A 71 -10.01 -1.22 17.03
C PHE A 71 -9.18 -0.09 17.64
N ALA A 72 -7.86 -0.26 17.77
CA ALA A 72 -6.93 0.79 18.21
C ALA A 72 -7.06 2.07 17.37
N ALA A 73 -7.05 1.93 16.03
CA ALA A 73 -7.23 3.06 15.12
C ALA A 73 -8.61 3.74 15.31
N THR A 74 -9.67 2.96 15.56
CA THR A 74 -11.03 3.46 15.78
C THR A 74 -11.16 4.28 17.07
N VAL A 75 -10.53 3.83 18.15
CA VAL A 75 -10.57 4.52 19.46
C VAL A 75 -9.46 5.57 19.63
N GLY A 76 -8.61 5.74 18.61
CA GLY A 76 -7.48 6.67 18.62
C GLY A 76 -6.32 6.27 19.51
N ALA A 77 -6.16 4.97 19.79
CA ALA A 77 -4.95 4.46 20.39
C ALA A 77 -3.79 4.51 19.40
N SER A 78 -2.58 4.74 19.91
CA SER A 78 -1.33 4.66 19.13
C SER A 78 -0.53 3.39 19.45
N LEU A 79 -0.86 2.71 20.55
CA LEU A 79 -0.15 1.54 21.05
C LEU A 79 -1.12 0.54 21.66
N VAL A 80 -0.89 -0.74 21.39
CA VAL A 80 -1.59 -1.87 22.01
C VAL A 80 -0.58 -2.73 22.75
N ILE A 81 -0.83 -2.97 24.04
CA ILE A 81 -0.05 -3.90 24.86
C ILE A 81 -0.91 -5.14 25.10
N TYR A 82 -0.37 -6.34 24.88
CA TYR A 82 -1.11 -7.57 25.16
C TYR A 82 -0.18 -8.76 25.42
N LYS A 83 -0.72 -9.84 26.00
CA LYS A 83 0.03 -11.06 26.27
C LYS A 83 0.21 -11.96 25.03
N PRO A 84 1.35 -12.64 24.87
CA PRO A 84 1.55 -13.60 23.79
C PRO A 84 0.59 -14.79 23.89
N TRP A 85 0.40 -15.50 22.78
CA TRP A 85 -0.28 -16.80 22.78
C TRP A 85 0.52 -17.80 23.64
N PRO A 86 -0.11 -18.68 24.43
CA PRO A 86 -1.54 -19.05 24.46
C PRO A 86 -2.42 -18.24 25.44
N SER A 87 -1.90 -17.19 26.08
CA SER A 87 -2.68 -16.39 27.02
C SER A 87 -3.94 -15.81 26.37
N LEU A 88 -4.95 -15.51 27.18
CA LEU A 88 -6.13 -14.81 26.69
C LEU A 88 -5.74 -13.43 26.12
N PRO A 89 -6.36 -13.01 25.01
CA PRO A 89 -6.13 -11.71 24.40
C PRO A 89 -6.74 -10.61 25.29
N GLU A 90 -5.93 -10.06 26.20
CA GLU A 90 -6.29 -8.92 27.07
C GLU A 90 -5.54 -7.65 26.61
N PRO A 91 -6.04 -6.92 25.61
CA PRO A 91 -5.36 -5.74 25.09
C PRO A 91 -5.54 -4.52 26.01
N VAL A 92 -4.47 -3.75 26.16
CA VAL A 92 -4.47 -2.43 26.78
C VAL A 92 -4.15 -1.39 25.70
N TYR A 93 -5.09 -0.47 25.48
CA TYR A 93 -5.00 0.56 24.45
C TYR A 93 -4.50 1.86 25.04
N LEU A 94 -3.39 2.37 24.49
CA LEU A 94 -2.73 3.57 24.97
C LEU A 94 -2.69 4.66 23.89
N ALA A 95 -2.83 5.92 24.32
CA ALA A 95 -2.60 7.09 23.48
C ALA A 95 -1.61 8.07 24.16
N PRO A 96 -0.75 8.75 23.39
CA PRO A 96 0.11 9.79 23.94
C PRO A 96 -0.70 11.04 24.32
N LYS A 97 -0.39 11.62 25.49
CA LYS A 97 -0.97 12.91 25.93
C LYS A 97 -0.45 14.11 25.12
N SER A 98 0.72 13.99 24.50
CA SER A 98 1.38 15.09 23.79
C SER A 98 2.30 14.60 22.66
N ALA A 99 2.70 15.52 21.78
CA ALA A 99 3.64 15.21 20.70
C ALA A 99 5.03 14.87 21.25
N ALA A 100 5.42 15.50 22.36
CA ALA A 100 6.67 15.19 23.05
C ALA A 100 6.67 13.75 23.59
N ALA A 101 5.58 13.31 24.23
CA ALA A 101 5.44 11.93 24.71
C ALA A 101 5.61 10.92 23.57
N ARG A 102 4.97 11.19 22.41
CA ARG A 102 5.14 10.38 21.20
C ARG A 102 6.58 10.35 20.71
N ASN A 103 7.24 11.49 20.62
CA ASN A 103 8.60 11.58 20.07
C ASN A 103 9.60 10.81 20.95
N LEU A 104 9.48 10.92 22.28
CA LEU A 104 10.27 10.11 23.22
C LEU A 104 10.02 8.61 23.02
N ALA A 105 8.74 8.24 22.88
CA ALA A 105 8.31 6.88 22.67
C ALA A 105 8.79 6.24 21.35
N GLN A 106 9.23 7.03 20.35
CA GLN A 106 9.79 6.46 19.11
C GLN A 106 11.06 5.65 19.38
N PHE A 107 11.87 6.05 20.37
CA PHE A 107 13.15 5.42 20.71
C PHE A 107 13.00 4.18 21.60
N GLU A 108 11.82 3.95 22.17
CA GLU A 108 11.57 2.77 22.99
C GLU A 108 11.46 1.50 22.15
N PRO A 109 12.01 0.36 22.61
CA PRO A 109 11.82 -0.93 21.98
C PRO A 109 10.32 -1.27 21.90
N LYS A 110 9.88 -1.66 20.70
CA LYS A 110 8.53 -2.10 20.39
C LYS A 110 8.62 -3.49 19.78
N THR A 111 7.62 -4.34 20.03
CA THR A 111 7.59 -5.69 19.45
C THR A 111 7.22 -5.65 17.97
N GLY A 112 6.36 -4.71 17.58
CA GLY A 112 5.93 -4.58 16.20
C GLY A 112 5.21 -3.27 15.91
N ILE A 113 4.99 -3.05 14.62
CA ILE A 113 4.25 -1.90 14.08
C ILE A 113 3.33 -2.44 12.99
N LEU A 114 2.05 -2.05 13.01
CA LEU A 114 1.12 -2.29 11.92
C LEU A 114 0.61 -0.96 11.40
N LYS A 115 0.59 -0.84 10.07
CA LYS A 115 -0.04 0.27 9.37
C LYS A 115 -1.35 -0.23 8.76
N LEU A 116 -2.42 0.54 8.86
CA LEU A 116 -3.72 0.19 8.30
C LEU A 116 -4.50 1.44 7.90
N VAL A 117 -5.44 1.28 6.95
CA VAL A 117 -6.36 2.35 6.59
C VAL A 117 -7.21 2.71 7.80
N MET A 118 -7.21 3.99 8.15
CA MET A 118 -8.03 4.51 9.22
C MET A 118 -9.49 4.41 8.82
N PRO A 119 -10.33 3.66 9.56
CA PRO A 119 -11.76 3.87 9.47
C PRO A 119 -12.06 5.33 9.84
N ARG A 120 -13.10 5.93 9.25
CA ARG A 120 -13.50 7.31 9.59
C ARG A 120 -13.55 7.44 11.12
N LEU A 121 -12.68 8.27 11.69
CA LEU A 121 -12.57 8.42 13.14
C LEU A 121 -13.91 8.88 13.73
N SER A 122 -14.40 8.11 14.70
CA SER A 122 -15.25 8.68 15.74
C SER A 122 -14.44 9.78 16.43
N ARG A 123 -15.00 11.00 16.55
CA ARG A 123 -14.29 12.17 17.09
C ARG A 123 -13.47 11.80 18.33
N LEU A 124 -12.15 11.97 18.24
CA LEU A 124 -11.25 11.72 19.36
C LEU A 124 -11.49 12.76 20.47
N PRO A 125 -11.42 12.37 21.75
CA PRO A 125 -11.38 13.33 22.84
C PRO A 125 -10.25 14.34 22.63
N SER A 126 -10.49 15.63 22.92
CA SER A 126 -9.53 16.71 22.68
C SER A 126 -8.26 16.67 23.55
N THR A 127 -8.17 15.71 24.46
CA THR A 127 -7.11 15.59 25.48
C THR A 127 -5.98 14.64 25.09
N GLN A 128 -6.05 14.00 23.92
CA GLN A 128 -5.07 13.02 23.47
C GLN A 128 -4.68 13.23 22.01
N ILE A 129 -3.51 12.71 21.63
CA ILE A 129 -3.10 12.68 20.22
C ILE A 129 -3.35 11.28 19.68
N GLY A 130 -4.23 11.17 18.67
CA GLY A 130 -4.48 9.92 17.94
C GLY A 130 -3.25 9.41 17.18
N PRO A 131 -3.29 8.18 16.62
CA PRO A 131 -2.14 7.53 16.00
C PRO A 131 -1.44 8.39 14.95
N ILE A 132 -0.17 8.05 14.65
CA ILE A 132 0.53 8.69 13.54
C ILE A 132 -0.24 8.33 12.27
N ALA A 133 -0.69 9.35 11.54
CA ALA A 133 -1.46 9.18 10.32
C ALA A 133 -0.69 9.76 9.14
N TYR A 134 -0.58 8.99 8.06
CA TYR A 134 0.03 9.42 6.82
C TYR A 134 -1.03 9.51 5.73
N ASN A 135 -1.01 10.58 4.95
CA ASN A 135 -1.78 10.61 3.72
C ASN A 135 -1.08 9.69 2.70
N THR A 136 -1.83 8.75 2.15
CA THR A 136 -1.38 7.86 1.10
C THR A 136 -2.34 7.90 -0.08
N VAL A 137 -1.80 7.65 -1.26
CA VAL A 137 -2.59 7.51 -2.47
C VAL A 137 -2.89 6.04 -2.67
N ARG A 138 -4.18 5.72 -2.83
CA ARG A 138 -4.65 4.37 -3.14
C ARG A 138 -4.46 4.10 -4.63
N LEU A 139 -3.71 3.04 -4.93
CA LEU A 139 -3.48 2.51 -6.28
C LEU A 139 -3.92 1.04 -6.30
N GLN A 140 -4.75 0.65 -7.25
CA GLN A 140 -5.05 -0.75 -7.50
C GLN A 140 -4.10 -1.29 -8.57
N GLU A 141 -3.43 -2.39 -8.25
CA GLU A 141 -2.48 -3.07 -9.13
C GLU A 141 -3.02 -4.41 -9.61
N GLY A 142 -2.82 -4.74 -10.89
CA GLY A 142 -3.04 -6.09 -11.41
C GLY A 142 -1.88 -6.53 -12.31
N ILE A 143 -1.61 -7.84 -12.31
CA ILE A 143 -0.66 -8.48 -13.23
C ILE A 143 -1.46 -9.31 -14.24
N THR A 144 -1.17 -9.13 -15.53
CA THR A 144 -1.86 -9.80 -16.64
C THR A 144 -0.88 -10.39 -17.64
N GLN A 145 -1.37 -11.34 -18.44
CA GLN A 145 -0.67 -11.88 -19.61
C GLN A 145 -1.01 -11.13 -20.90
N ASP A 146 -2.11 -10.37 -20.91
CA ASP A 146 -2.60 -9.60 -22.04
C ASP A 146 -2.95 -8.18 -21.57
N LEU A 147 -1.94 -7.31 -21.56
CA LEU A 147 -2.10 -5.92 -21.15
C LEU A 147 -3.02 -5.13 -22.09
N PRO A 148 -2.91 -5.22 -23.44
CA PRO A 148 -3.81 -4.53 -24.35
C PRO A 148 -5.29 -4.87 -24.14
N ALA A 149 -5.63 -6.16 -23.99
CA ALA A 149 -7.02 -6.56 -23.76
C ALA A 149 -7.56 -6.02 -22.44
N LEU A 150 -6.75 -6.07 -21.37
CA LEU A 150 -7.15 -5.55 -20.06
C LEU A 150 -7.34 -4.03 -20.09
N VAL A 151 -6.46 -3.29 -20.77
CA VAL A 151 -6.62 -1.83 -20.95
C VAL A 151 -7.92 -1.51 -21.70
N ALA A 152 -8.21 -2.21 -22.80
CA ALA A 152 -9.43 -2.01 -23.58
C ALA A 152 -10.69 -2.27 -22.72
N HIS A 153 -10.71 -3.37 -21.96
CA HIS A 153 -11.78 -3.70 -21.02
C HIS A 153 -12.04 -2.58 -20.00
N TRP A 154 -10.98 -1.99 -19.44
CA TRP A 154 -11.14 -0.90 -18.48
C TRP A 154 -11.56 0.42 -19.14
N GLN A 155 -11.14 0.67 -20.38
CA GLN A 155 -11.63 1.82 -21.14
C GLN A 155 -13.14 1.74 -21.40
N GLU A 156 -13.66 0.56 -21.70
CA GLU A 156 -15.11 0.32 -21.83
C GLU A 156 -15.87 0.56 -20.51
N LYS A 157 -15.20 0.36 -19.37
CA LYS A 157 -15.73 0.66 -18.02
C LYS A 157 -15.60 2.14 -17.61
N GLY A 158 -15.21 3.03 -18.54
CA GLY A 158 -15.12 4.46 -18.27
C GLY A 158 -13.80 4.89 -17.63
N PHE A 159 -12.71 4.17 -17.91
CA PHE A 159 -11.36 4.61 -17.59
C PHE A 159 -10.65 5.22 -18.80
N VAL A 160 -9.67 6.06 -18.53
CA VAL A 160 -8.77 6.60 -19.54
C VAL A 160 -7.35 6.16 -19.26
N LEU A 161 -6.63 5.77 -20.31
CA LEU A 161 -5.19 5.53 -20.29
C LEU A 161 -4.44 6.87 -20.18
N LEU A 162 -3.72 7.06 -19.09
CA LEU A 162 -2.91 8.26 -18.82
C LEU A 162 -1.47 8.12 -19.34
N GLY A 163 -0.97 6.89 -19.39
CA GLY A 163 0.37 6.60 -19.89
C GLY A 163 0.74 5.13 -19.76
N THR A 164 1.92 4.80 -20.26
CA THR A 164 2.52 3.48 -20.17
C THR A 164 3.97 3.58 -19.71
N SER A 165 4.55 2.44 -19.32
CA SER A 165 5.97 2.36 -19.01
C SER A 165 6.53 1.05 -19.51
N ASP A 166 7.77 1.08 -20.00
CA ASP A 166 8.55 -0.12 -20.27
C ASP A 166 9.76 -0.15 -19.33
N VAL A 167 9.94 -1.29 -18.65
CA VAL A 167 10.99 -1.47 -17.65
C VAL A 167 11.72 -2.77 -17.90
N VAL A 168 13.05 -2.74 -17.83
CA VAL A 168 13.90 -3.93 -17.90
C VAL A 168 14.49 -4.20 -16.54
N VAL A 169 14.21 -5.39 -16.00
CA VAL A 169 14.59 -5.80 -14.64
C VAL A 169 15.30 -7.12 -14.64
N LYS A 170 16.09 -7.34 -13.58
CA LYS A 170 16.47 -8.71 -13.19
C LYS A 170 15.32 -9.35 -12.43
N ASN A 171 15.12 -10.64 -12.64
CA ASN A 171 13.99 -11.38 -12.05
C ASN A 171 13.99 -11.41 -10.52
N ASN A 172 15.14 -11.15 -9.89
CA ASN A 172 15.28 -11.06 -8.45
C ASN A 172 15.23 -9.62 -7.89
N ASN A 173 15.02 -8.59 -8.72
CA ASN A 173 14.84 -7.23 -8.24
C ASN A 173 13.36 -6.83 -8.19
N MET A 174 12.86 -6.57 -6.98
CA MET A 174 11.49 -6.11 -6.73
C MET A 174 11.33 -4.58 -6.76
N GLU A 175 12.40 -3.79 -6.66
CA GLU A 175 12.38 -2.31 -6.57
C GLU A 175 11.78 -1.63 -7.81
N ALA A 176 11.73 -2.33 -8.95
CA ALA A 176 11.16 -1.78 -10.16
C ALA A 176 9.64 -1.58 -10.10
N PHE A 177 8.93 -2.39 -9.32
CA PHE A 177 7.51 -2.16 -9.09
C PHE A 177 7.26 -0.88 -8.30
N ASP A 178 8.15 -0.57 -7.35
CA ASP A 178 8.02 0.62 -6.53
C ASP A 178 8.16 1.90 -7.38
N ARG A 179 9.11 1.90 -8.34
CA ARG A 179 9.26 2.97 -9.34
C ARG A 179 8.03 3.11 -10.25
N LEU A 180 7.42 1.99 -10.63
CA LEU A 180 6.18 1.98 -11.43
C LEU A 180 4.99 2.54 -10.64
N HIS A 181 4.86 2.21 -9.35
CA HIS A 181 3.81 2.77 -8.48
C HIS A 181 3.94 4.28 -8.32
N ILE A 182 5.16 4.78 -8.12
CA ILE A 182 5.44 6.22 -8.05
C ILE A 182 5.07 6.89 -9.37
N SER A 183 5.45 6.29 -10.50
CA SER A 183 5.14 6.81 -11.83
C SER A 183 3.63 6.86 -12.09
N ALA A 184 2.90 5.80 -11.73
CA ALA A 184 1.45 5.74 -11.84
C ALA A 184 0.77 6.86 -11.05
N ILE A 185 1.22 7.12 -9.82
CA ILE A 185 0.64 8.16 -8.97
C ILE A 185 1.02 9.55 -9.45
N ALA A 186 2.25 9.74 -9.93
CA ALA A 186 2.70 11.01 -10.48
C ALA A 186 1.85 11.45 -11.68
N VAL A 187 1.40 10.51 -12.52
CA VAL A 187 0.47 10.80 -13.62
C VAL A 187 -1.00 10.89 -13.17
N GLY A 188 -1.32 10.57 -11.92
CA GLY A 188 -2.67 10.63 -11.37
C GLY A 188 -3.51 9.38 -11.63
N ALA A 189 -2.89 8.22 -11.83
CA ALA A 189 -3.60 6.97 -12.02
C ALA A 189 -4.17 6.40 -10.72
N SER A 190 -5.33 5.76 -10.84
CA SER A 190 -5.96 4.95 -9.78
C SER A 190 -5.77 3.45 -10.01
N LEU A 191 -5.53 3.04 -11.26
CA LEU A 191 -5.21 1.67 -11.65
C LEU A 191 -3.83 1.60 -12.32
N MET A 192 -3.09 0.55 -12.01
CA MET A 192 -1.89 0.15 -12.72
C MET A 192 -1.99 -1.32 -13.11
N PHE A 193 -1.89 -1.62 -14.40
CA PHE A 193 -1.76 -2.99 -14.87
C PHE A 193 -0.37 -3.22 -15.41
N SER A 194 0.19 -4.39 -15.14
CA SER A 194 1.51 -4.77 -15.62
C SER A 194 1.50 -6.15 -16.27
N GLN A 195 2.33 -6.31 -17.29
CA GLN A 195 2.64 -7.58 -17.92
C GLN A 195 4.14 -7.83 -17.80
N ILE A 196 4.49 -8.98 -17.22
CA ILE A 196 5.88 -9.37 -17.00
C ILE A 196 6.24 -10.45 -18.02
N THR A 197 7.20 -10.15 -18.89
CA THR A 197 7.66 -11.06 -19.94
C THR A 197 9.13 -11.43 -19.73
N PRO A 198 9.47 -12.70 -19.43
CA PRO A 198 10.85 -13.15 -19.37
C PRO A 198 11.60 -12.90 -20.67
N ALA A 199 12.81 -12.36 -20.58
CA ALA A 199 13.56 -11.91 -21.76
C ALA A 199 15.05 -12.31 -21.70
N LYS A 200 15.60 -12.68 -22.86
CA LYS A 200 17.06 -12.81 -23.02
C LYS A 200 17.62 -11.43 -23.27
N ALA A 201 18.76 -11.11 -22.67
CA ALA A 201 19.39 -9.79 -22.80
C ALA A 201 19.58 -9.34 -24.27
N ARG A 202 19.85 -10.28 -25.19
CA ARG A 202 20.04 -10.01 -26.63
C ARG A 202 18.75 -9.69 -27.40
N SER A 203 17.58 -10.07 -26.89
CA SER A 203 16.29 -9.79 -27.54
C SER A 203 15.70 -8.45 -27.10
N ILE A 204 16.24 -7.85 -26.04
CA ILE A 204 15.82 -6.55 -25.53
C ILE A 204 16.47 -5.46 -26.39
N ARG A 205 15.65 -4.79 -27.21
CA ARG A 205 16.04 -3.65 -28.03
C ARG A 205 14.88 -2.65 -28.10
N ARG A 206 15.18 -1.42 -28.49
CA ARG A 206 14.18 -0.35 -28.60
C ARG A 206 13.67 -0.18 -30.03
N LYS A 207 12.40 0.16 -30.15
CA LYS A 207 11.79 0.72 -31.36
C LYS A 207 12.19 2.20 -31.49
N ALA A 208 11.98 2.79 -32.67
CA ALA A 208 12.23 4.22 -32.90
C ALA A 208 11.39 5.13 -31.97
N SER A 209 10.26 4.63 -31.47
CA SER A 209 9.40 5.28 -30.48
C SER A 209 9.96 5.28 -29.05
N GLY A 210 11.14 4.68 -28.81
CA GLY A 210 11.71 4.47 -27.48
C GLY A 210 11.27 3.15 -26.82
N HIS A 211 10.01 2.75 -27.05
CA HIS A 211 9.43 1.52 -26.50
C HIS A 211 10.27 0.26 -26.75
N ILE A 212 10.16 -0.72 -25.87
CA ILE A 212 10.80 -2.03 -26.07
C ILE A 212 10.13 -2.78 -27.24
N ASP A 213 10.95 -3.37 -28.10
CA ASP A 213 10.50 -4.20 -29.21
C ASP A 213 10.02 -5.57 -28.71
N MET A 214 8.76 -5.63 -28.30
CA MET A 214 8.17 -6.86 -27.75
C MET A 214 8.08 -8.00 -28.77
N ASP A 215 8.00 -7.71 -30.06
CA ASP A 215 8.01 -8.75 -31.11
C ASP A 215 9.35 -9.50 -31.09
N ALA A 216 10.46 -8.77 -30.91
CA ALA A 216 11.78 -9.36 -30.73
C ALA A 216 11.88 -10.18 -29.44
N VAL A 217 11.37 -9.64 -28.32
CA VAL A 217 11.39 -10.32 -27.01
C VAL A 217 10.62 -11.65 -27.09
N LEU A 218 9.41 -11.64 -27.63
CA LEU A 218 8.54 -12.80 -27.75
C LEU A 218 9.10 -13.87 -28.71
N SER A 219 9.76 -13.45 -29.80
CA SER A 219 10.38 -14.37 -30.76
C SER A 219 11.60 -15.13 -30.24
N ASP A 220 12.27 -14.63 -29.18
CA ASP A 220 13.46 -15.25 -28.58
C ASP A 220 13.37 -15.33 -27.04
N MET A 221 12.21 -15.76 -26.54
CA MET A 221 12.01 -15.98 -25.11
C MET A 221 12.95 -17.04 -24.53
N PRO A 222 13.33 -16.94 -23.24
CA PRO A 222 14.06 -17.98 -22.55
C PRO A 222 13.18 -19.23 -22.38
N SER A 223 13.76 -20.41 -22.61
CA SER A 223 13.08 -21.69 -22.38
C SER A 223 12.83 -22.00 -20.90
N LYS A 224 13.55 -21.32 -20.00
CA LYS A 224 13.37 -21.38 -18.54
C LYS A 224 13.63 -20.01 -17.92
N VAL A 225 12.80 -19.62 -16.96
CA VAL A 225 12.99 -18.40 -16.18
C VAL A 225 14.08 -18.65 -15.12
N SER A 226 15.15 -17.85 -15.17
CA SER A 226 16.23 -17.89 -14.17
C SER A 226 16.07 -16.72 -13.19
N PRO A 227 16.30 -16.89 -11.88
CA PRO A 227 16.34 -15.77 -10.93
C PRO A 227 17.39 -14.70 -11.30
N LYS A 228 18.46 -15.09 -12.01
CA LYS A 228 19.51 -14.19 -12.51
C LYS A 228 19.24 -13.69 -13.93
N GLY A 229 18.12 -14.09 -14.52
CA GLY A 229 17.67 -13.66 -15.85
C GLY A 229 17.05 -12.28 -15.82
N ASN A 230 16.59 -11.81 -16.98
CA ASN A 230 15.91 -10.54 -17.13
C ASN A 230 14.43 -10.74 -17.47
N SER A 231 13.63 -9.74 -17.16
CA SER A 231 12.26 -9.61 -17.66
C SER A 231 12.04 -8.19 -18.15
N VAL A 232 11.14 -8.05 -19.11
CA VAL A 232 10.55 -6.78 -19.52
C VAL A 232 9.21 -6.67 -18.82
N ILE A 233 8.96 -5.56 -18.14
CA ILE A 233 7.67 -5.20 -17.58
C ILE A 233 7.11 -4.09 -18.44
N GLN A 234 5.93 -4.31 -18.99
CA GLN A 234 5.12 -3.26 -19.60
C GLN A 234 4.02 -2.89 -18.62
N ALA A 235 3.80 -1.60 -18.39
CA ALA A 235 2.77 -1.11 -17.48
C ALA A 235 1.84 -0.11 -18.19
N ALA A 236 0.58 -0.10 -17.78
CA ALA A 236 -0.43 0.87 -18.20
C ALA A 236 -1.04 1.53 -16.97
N PHE A 237 -1.20 2.86 -17.03
CA PHE A 237 -1.69 3.69 -15.94
C PHE A 237 -3.05 4.27 -16.32
N LEU A 238 -4.09 3.99 -15.53
CA LEU A 238 -5.45 4.43 -15.85
C LEU A 238 -6.10 5.23 -14.72
N ALA A 239 -6.98 6.15 -15.10
CA ALA A 239 -7.82 6.90 -14.16
C ALA A 239 -9.31 6.80 -14.54
N PRO A 240 -10.22 6.80 -13.55
CA PRO A 240 -11.65 6.76 -13.81
C PRO A 240 -12.14 8.12 -14.30
N MET A 241 -13.05 8.11 -15.27
CA MET A 241 -13.70 9.33 -15.78
C MET A 241 -14.89 9.77 -14.91
N SER A 242 -15.38 8.91 -14.01
CA SER A 242 -16.53 9.17 -13.14
C SER A 242 -16.45 8.40 -11.82
N PHE A 243 -17.22 8.83 -10.82
CA PHE A 243 -17.30 8.13 -9.52
C PHE A 243 -17.86 6.72 -9.69
N GLN A 244 -18.79 6.53 -10.62
CA GLN A 244 -19.32 5.20 -10.93
C GLN A 244 -18.24 4.25 -11.46
N ALA A 245 -17.36 4.71 -12.35
CA ALA A 245 -16.23 3.91 -12.84
C ALA A 245 -15.26 3.58 -11.69
N GLN A 246 -15.02 4.53 -10.79
CA GLN A 246 -14.21 4.31 -9.59
C GLN A 246 -14.82 3.26 -8.65
N ASP A 247 -16.12 3.34 -8.35
CA ASP A 247 -16.82 2.38 -7.49
C ASP A 247 -16.81 0.96 -8.08
N LEU A 248 -16.99 0.84 -9.41
CA LEU A 248 -16.88 -0.45 -10.12
C LEU A 248 -15.50 -1.08 -9.93
N ALA A 249 -14.43 -0.29 -9.99
CA ALA A 249 -13.08 -0.78 -9.75
C ALA A 249 -12.82 -1.19 -8.30
N GLU A 250 -13.43 -0.51 -7.33
CA GLU A 250 -13.31 -0.88 -5.92
C GLU A 250 -13.96 -2.24 -5.60
N LEU A 251 -14.94 -2.67 -6.39
CA LEU A 251 -15.65 -3.94 -6.22
C LEU A 251 -14.98 -5.13 -6.93
N GLU A 252 -13.98 -4.89 -7.80
CA GLU A 252 -13.39 -5.94 -8.64
C GLU A 252 -12.17 -6.60 -7.96
N GLU A 253 -12.31 -7.90 -7.66
CA GLU A 253 -11.37 -8.67 -6.83
C GLU A 253 -10.03 -9.00 -7.51
N GLN A 254 -9.87 -8.70 -8.80
CA GLN A 254 -8.67 -9.03 -9.59
C GLN A 254 -7.48 -8.08 -9.33
N THR A 255 -7.60 -7.15 -8.39
CA THR A 255 -6.58 -6.13 -8.12
C THR A 255 -6.11 -6.17 -6.67
N THR A 256 -4.81 -5.99 -6.48
CA THR A 256 -4.22 -5.77 -5.16
C THR A 256 -4.24 -4.28 -4.84
N VAL A 257 -4.57 -3.91 -3.61
CA VAL A 257 -4.58 -2.51 -3.19
C VAL A 257 -3.23 -2.12 -2.60
N ILE A 258 -2.66 -1.06 -3.14
CA ILE A 258 -1.38 -0.49 -2.74
C ILE A 258 -1.60 0.94 -2.26
N TYR A 259 -0.92 1.29 -1.17
CA TYR A 259 -0.89 2.65 -0.67
C TYR A 259 0.52 3.17 -0.76
N VAL A 260 0.69 4.27 -1.48
CA VAL A 260 1.99 4.92 -1.64
C VAL A 260 1.94 6.25 -0.91
N ARG A 261 2.96 6.52 -0.11
CA ARG A 261 3.08 7.78 0.62
C ARG A 261 3.40 8.92 -0.33
N SER A 262 2.65 10.03 -0.25
CA SER A 262 2.76 11.13 -1.21
C SER A 262 3.89 12.14 -0.92
N ASN A 263 4.84 11.85 -0.02
CA ASN A 263 5.87 12.83 0.38
C ASN A 263 7.21 12.55 -0.29
N SER A 264 7.77 13.59 -0.92
CA SER A 264 8.95 13.61 -1.78
C SER A 264 10.31 13.23 -1.15
N GLU A 265 10.34 12.82 0.12
CA GLU A 265 11.60 12.56 0.84
C GLU A 265 11.71 11.15 1.43
N GLN A 266 10.62 10.38 1.47
CA GLN A 266 10.62 8.97 1.89
C GLN A 266 9.59 8.18 1.08
N GLU A 267 10.10 7.28 0.22
CA GLU A 267 9.33 6.35 -0.59
C GLU A 267 8.92 5.14 0.26
N ASP A 268 7.78 5.24 0.94
CA ASP A 268 7.19 4.08 1.61
C ASP A 268 6.00 3.56 0.79
N ILE A 269 6.06 2.29 0.39
CA ILE A 269 4.98 1.58 -0.29
C ILE A 269 4.43 0.49 0.64
N TYR A 270 3.12 0.54 0.85
CA TYR A 270 2.40 -0.38 1.71
C TYR A 270 1.46 -1.23 0.86
N ARG A 271 1.62 -2.55 0.91
CA ARG A 271 0.78 -3.50 0.15
C ARG A 271 -0.20 -4.15 1.10
N PHE A 272 -1.49 -4.11 0.77
CA PHE A 272 -2.53 -4.83 1.49
C PHE A 272 -3.20 -5.77 0.49
N GLY A 273 -3.01 -7.08 0.69
CA GLY A 273 -3.70 -8.08 -0.12
C GLY A 273 -5.19 -8.06 0.18
N SER A 274 -6.02 -8.17 -0.86
CA SER A 274 -7.37 -8.71 -0.70
C SER A 274 -7.21 -10.21 -0.45
N THR A 275 -7.28 -10.62 0.81
CA THR A 275 -7.61 -12.01 1.12
C THR A 275 -9.13 -12.13 1.05
N SER A 276 -9.64 -12.52 -0.11
CA SER A 276 -10.90 -13.26 -0.20
C SER A 276 -10.60 -14.66 -0.73
N ALA A 277 -11.29 -15.62 -0.11
CA ALA A 277 -11.05 -17.06 -0.15
C ALA A 277 -11.44 -17.73 -1.47
#